data_AF-A0AAV1GNX4-F1
#
_entry.id   AF-A0AAV1GNX4-F1
#
_cell.length_a   1.000
_cell.length_b   1.000
_cell.length_c   1.000
_cell.angle_alpha   90.00
_cell.angle_beta   90.00
_cell.angle_gamma   90.00
#
_symmetry.space_group_name_H-M   'P 1'
#
loop_
_entity.id
_entity.type
_entity.pdbx_description
1 polymer ?
#
loop_
_entity_poly.entity_id
_entity_poly.type
_entity_poly.pdbx_seq_one_letter_code
_entity_poly.pdbx_strand_id
1 'polypeptide(L)' 'MPKCPRCQKEVYFAERVSSLGKDWHRPCLKCEKCSKTLSSGSHAQHDGKPYCNKPCYSALFGPGGFGHGGTESHTYE' A
#
# COMPACT_ATOMS: atom_id res chain seq x y z
N MET A 1 7.19 -13.01 18.44
CA MET A 1 6.85 -13.27 17.02
C MET A 1 6.36 -11.98 16.41
N PRO A 2 6.84 -11.55 15.23
CA PRO A 2 6.31 -10.36 14.60
C PRO A 2 4.86 -10.61 14.15
N LYS A 3 3.98 -9.63 14.37
CA LYS A 3 2.56 -9.72 14.03
C LYS A 3 2.29 -8.87 12.79
N CYS A 4 1.57 -9.44 11.82
CA CYS A 4 1.23 -8.72 10.61
C CYS A 4 0.24 -7.59 10.95
N PRO A 5 0.52 -6.33 10.61
CA PRO A 5 -0.37 -5.21 10.93
C PRO A 5 -1.70 -5.26 10.17
N ARG A 6 -1.80 -6.06 9.08
CA ARG A 6 -3.04 -6.22 8.32
C ARG A 6 -4.03 -7.20 8.94
N CYS A 7 -3.57 -8.41 9.24
CA CYS A 7 -4.43 -9.50 9.71
C CYS A 7 -4.29 -9.76 11.21
N GLN A 8 -3.36 -9.06 11.88
CA GLN A 8 -3.02 -9.20 13.30
C GLN A 8 -2.58 -10.62 13.72
N LYS A 9 -2.33 -11.50 12.75
CA LYS A 9 -1.80 -12.86 12.96
C LYS A 9 -0.29 -12.86 13.01
N GLU A 10 0.24 -13.91 13.62
CA GLU A 10 1.67 -14.15 13.74
C GLU A 10 2.27 -14.45 12.36
N VAL A 11 3.41 -13.83 12.07
CA VAL A 11 4.14 -14.02 10.82
C VAL A 11 5.24 -15.05 11.06
N TYR A 12 5.04 -16.24 10.49
CA TYR A 12 6.03 -17.31 10.54
C TYR A 12 7.20 -17.02 9.61
N PHE A 13 8.38 -17.57 9.93
CA PHE A 13 9.60 -17.40 9.13
C PHE A 13 9.44 -17.80 7.65
N ALA A 14 8.58 -18.77 7.33
CA ALA A 14 8.35 -19.22 5.96
C ALA A 14 7.62 -18.18 5.08
N GLU A 15 6.79 -17.33 5.69
CA GLU A 15 5.94 -16.35 4.98
C GLU A 15 6.29 -14.91 5.33
N ARG A 16 7.31 -14.70 6.17
CA ARG A 16 7.72 -13.37 6.62
C ARG A 16 8.27 -12.57 5.46
N VAL A 17 7.76 -11.36 5.34
CA VAL A 17 8.26 -10.34 4.42
C VAL A 17 8.55 -9.10 5.24
N SER A 18 9.83 -8.78 5.40
CA SER A 18 10.28 -7.56 6.04
C SER A 18 10.15 -6.40 5.06
N SER A 19 9.37 -5.38 5.42
CA SER A 19 9.23 -4.17 4.63
C SER A 19 8.91 -2.96 5.48
N LEU A 20 9.56 -1.83 5.19
CA LEU A 20 9.42 -0.58 5.96
C LEU A 20 9.61 -0.77 7.47
N GLY A 21 10.51 -1.70 7.86
CA GLY A 21 10.79 -2.03 9.27
C GLY A 21 9.73 -2.86 9.99
N LYS A 22 8.75 -3.44 9.28
CA LYS A 22 7.73 -4.34 9.84
C LYS A 22 7.66 -5.65 9.06
N ASP A 23 7.22 -6.73 9.71
CA ASP A 23 6.98 -8.01 9.04
C ASP A 23 5.52 -8.18 8.62
N TRP A 24 5.36 -8.78 7.45
CA TRP A 24 4.08 -9.02 6.81
C TRP A 24 4.03 -10.44 6.28
N HIS A 25 2.82 -10.95 6.04
CA HIS A 25 2.65 -12.13 5.19
C HIS A 25 2.73 -11.72 3.72
N ARG A 26 3.35 -12.55 2.88
CA ARG A 26 3.29 -12.47 1.40
C ARG A 26 1.89 -12.10 0.85
N PRO A 27 0.79 -12.80 1.20
CA PRO A 27 -0.56 -12.45 0.74
C PRO A 27 -1.15 -11.20 1.41
N CYS A 28 -0.64 -10.80 2.57
CA CYS A 28 -1.05 -9.59 3.26
C CYS A 28 -0.36 -8.34 2.70
N LEU A 29 0.69 -8.48 1.90
CA LEU A 29 1.37 -7.38 1.24
C LEU A 29 0.69 -7.01 -0.09
N LYS A 30 -0.61 -6.70 -0.07
CA LYS A 30 -1.37 -6.24 -1.25
C LYS A 30 -1.96 -4.86 -1.02
N CYS A 31 -2.06 -4.04 -2.05
CA CYS A 31 -2.64 -2.71 -1.93
C CYS A 31 -4.07 -2.79 -1.38
N GLU A 32 -4.44 -2.02 -0.36
CA GLU A 32 -5.84 -1.98 0.10
C GLU A 32 -6.77 -1.31 -0.94
N LYS A 33 -6.24 -0.38 -1.75
CA LYS A 33 -7.03 0.40 -2.71
C LYS A 33 -7.32 -0.34 -4.01
N CYS A 34 -6.32 -1.02 -4.58
CA CYS A 34 -6.45 -1.73 -5.86
C CYS A 34 -6.28 -3.24 -5.75
N SER A 35 -6.13 -3.77 -4.54
CA SER A 35 -5.93 -5.20 -4.27
C SER A 35 -4.73 -5.85 -4.96
N LYS A 36 -3.85 -5.04 -5.59
CA LYS A 36 -2.67 -5.52 -6.30
C LYS A 36 -1.63 -6.06 -5.32
N THR A 37 -1.12 -7.27 -5.56
CA THR A 37 0.01 -7.83 -4.82
C THR A 37 1.23 -6.92 -4.99
N LEU A 38 1.82 -6.51 -3.87
CA LEU A 38 2.97 -5.62 -3.83
C LEU A 38 4.24 -6.44 -3.59
N SER A 39 5.35 -5.92 -4.10
CA SER A 39 6.66 -6.51 -3.83
C SER A 39 7.24 -5.95 -2.53
N SER A 40 8.02 -6.79 -1.85
CA SER A 40 8.86 -6.43 -0.72
C SER A 40 9.82 -5.30 -1.15
N GLY A 41 9.74 -4.13 -0.51
CA GLY A 41 10.65 -3.01 -0.76
C GLY A 41 10.17 -1.96 -1.77
N SER A 42 9.16 -2.27 -2.60
CA SER A 42 8.64 -1.34 -3.62
C SER A 42 7.19 -0.93 -3.39
N HIS A 43 6.81 -0.66 -2.14
CA HIS A 43 5.49 -0.16 -1.78
C HIS A 43 5.54 0.85 -0.63
N ALA A 44 4.42 1.52 -0.39
CA ALA A 44 4.25 2.45 0.72
C ALA A 44 3.33 1.83 1.78
N GLN A 45 3.55 2.16 3.05
CA GLN A 45 2.64 1.79 4.15
C GLN A 45 2.01 3.07 4.69
N HIS A 46 0.70 3.01 4.97
CA HIS A 46 0.01 4.03 5.75
C HIS A 46 -0.88 3.35 6.78
N ASP A 47 -0.82 3.78 8.04
CA ASP A 47 -1.66 3.26 9.13
C ASP A 47 -1.69 1.72 9.24
N GLY A 48 -0.54 1.06 9.08
CA GLY A 48 -0.48 -0.40 9.12
C GLY A 48 -1.01 -1.13 7.88
N LYS A 49 -1.43 -0.40 6.84
CA LYS A 49 -1.96 -0.93 5.57
C LYS A 49 -0.99 -0.68 4.42
N PRO A 50 -0.74 -1.67 3.53
CA PRO A 50 0.13 -1.49 2.39
C PRO A 50 -0.63 -0.87 1.20
N TYR A 51 0.03 0.03 0.49
CA TYR A 51 -0.47 0.75 -0.68
C TYR A 51 0.57 0.79 -1.80
N CYS A 52 0.10 0.83 -3.06
CA CYS A 52 0.99 1.10 -4.19
C CYS A 52 1.68 2.45 -4.02
N ASN A 53 3.00 2.53 -4.27
CA ASN A 53 3.75 3.78 -4.29
C ASN A 53 3.05 4.85 -5.15
N LYS A 54 2.66 4.49 -6.38
CA LYS A 54 1.81 5.29 -7.26
C LYS A 54 0.83 4.42 -8.05
N PRO A 55 -0.38 4.90 -8.37
CA PRO A 55 -0.97 6.16 -7.92
C PRO A 55 -1.65 6.07 -6.55
N CYS A 56 -1.90 4.88 -5.97
CA CYS A 56 -2.78 4.73 -4.81
C CYS A 56 -2.34 5.53 -3.57
N TYR A 57 -1.07 5.42 -3.15
CA TYR A 57 -0.58 6.14 -1.98
C TYR A 57 -0.56 7.65 -2.23
N SER A 58 -0.10 8.11 -3.40
CA SER A 58 -0.11 9.53 -3.76
C SER A 58 -1.53 10.11 -3.90
N ALA A 59 -2.50 9.34 -4.36
CA ALA A 59 -3.89 9.80 -4.51
C ALA A 59 -4.65 9.87 -3.17
N LEU A 60 -4.25 9.07 -2.18
CA LEU A 60 -4.88 9.03 -0.86
C LEU A 60 -4.18 9.92 0.18
N PHE A 61 -2.85 9.95 0.13
CA PHE A 61 -1.97 10.58 1.13
C PHE A 61 -0.94 11.54 0.53
N GLY A 62 -0.98 11.76 -0.78
CA GLY A 62 -0.17 12.83 -1.38
C GLY A 62 -0.64 14.19 -0.88
N PRO A 63 0.20 15.23 -0.98
CA PRO A 63 -0.19 16.58 -0.62
C PRO A 63 -1.41 16.97 -1.45
N GLY A 64 -2.56 16.99 -0.79
CA GLY A 64 -3.79 17.52 -1.34
C GLY A 64 -3.61 19.01 -1.52
N GLY A 65 -3.09 19.41 -2.67
CA GLY A 65 -3.21 20.79 -3.13
C GLY A 65 -4.70 21.10 -3.18
N PHE A 66 -5.20 21.82 -2.17
CA PHE A 66 -6.42 22.59 -2.28
C PHE A 66 -6.22 23.59 -3.43
N GLY A 67 -6.60 23.16 -4.62
CA GLY A 67 -6.71 23.98 -5.82
C GLY A 67 -8.02 23.59 -6.48
N HIS A 68 -9.01 24.45 -6.33
CA HIS A 68 -10.23 24.41 -7.13
C HIS A 68 -9.86 24.29 -8.61
N GLY A 69 -10.46 23.34 -9.32
CA GLY A 69 -10.22 23.15 -10.74
C GLY A 69 -10.75 21.80 -11.22
N GLY A 70 -12.06 21.61 -11.15
CA GLY A 70 -12.69 20.52 -11.88
C GLY A 70 -12.60 20.83 -13.36
N THR A 71 -11.82 20.06 -14.09
CA THR A 71 -11.86 19.80 -15.54
C THR A 71 -10.86 18.65 -15.74
N GLU A 72 -11.04 17.56 -16.48
CA GLU A 72 -12.15 16.98 -17.21
C GLU A 72 -11.56 15.67 -17.78
N SER A 73 -12.35 14.62 -17.76
CA SER A 73 -12.03 13.36 -18.42
C SER A 73 -12.02 13.58 -19.93
N HIS A 74 -10.86 13.50 -20.59
CA HIS A 74 -10.84 13.33 -22.04
C HIS A 74 -9.90 12.19 -22.44
N THR A 75 -10.53 11.22 -23.09
CA THR A 75 -9.98 10.11 -23.84
C THR A 75 -8.89 10.58 -24.81
N TYR A 76 -7.83 9.78 -24.98
CA TYR A 76 -6.95 9.93 -26.13
C TYR A 76 -7.62 9.24 -27.33
N GLU A 77 -7.59 9.89 -28.49
CA GLU A 77 -7.93 9.33 -29.80
C GLU A 77 -6.85 8.36 -30.30
#